data_AF-A0A7J9LGL8-F1
#
_entry.id   AF-A0A7J9LGL8-F1
#
_cell.length_a   1.000
_cell.length_b   1.000
_cell.length_c   1.000
_cell.angle_alpha   90.00
_cell.angle_beta   90.00
_cell.angle_gamma   90.00
#
_symmetry.space_group_name_H-M   'P 1'
#
loop_
_entity.id
_entity.type
_entity.pdbx_description
1 polymer ?
#
loop_
_entity_poly.entity_id
_entity_poly.type
_entity_poly.pdbx_seq_one_letter_code
_entity_poly.pdbx_strand_id
1 'polypeptide(L)'
;MVSASEGVLKGLALRVCLDGVDENVTGGSIYDNELVLRKEPFGGCVSTLEAVARCLGVIEPNGDEVQGVLIGVLREMVRLQAGFLKPLKPRPKMLKKSKHKEEDNDQL
;
A
#
# COMPACT_ATOMS: atom_id res chain seq x y z
N MET A 1 -1.18 -17.96 -7.27
CA MET A 1 -1.25 -19.44 -7.12
C MET A 1 -0.73 -20.06 -8.40
N VAL A 2 0.08 -21.12 -8.34
CA VAL A 2 0.61 -21.77 -9.55
C VAL A 2 -0.53 -22.54 -10.21
N SER A 3 -0.81 -22.22 -11.48
CA SER A 3 -1.93 -22.78 -12.26
C SER A 3 -1.96 -24.32 -12.28
N ALA A 4 -0.80 -24.95 -12.21
CA ALA A 4 -0.66 -26.40 -12.19
C ALA A 4 -1.33 -27.09 -10.99
N SER A 5 -1.41 -26.43 -9.84
CA SER A 5 -1.97 -27.02 -8.61
C SER A 5 -3.42 -26.65 -8.34
N GLU A 6 -4.00 -25.73 -9.13
CA GLU A 6 -5.33 -25.17 -8.90
C GLU A 6 -6.43 -26.24 -8.88
N GLY A 7 -6.40 -27.19 -9.82
CA GLY A 7 -7.42 -28.24 -9.93
C GLY A 7 -7.51 -29.13 -8.69
N VAL A 8 -6.38 -29.41 -8.04
CA VAL A 8 -6.32 -30.21 -6.80
C VAL A 8 -6.75 -29.39 -5.59
N LEU A 9 -6.29 -28.14 -5.51
CA LEU A 9 -6.52 -27.29 -4.34
C LEU A 9 -7.97 -26.78 -4.25
N LYS A 10 -8.68 -26.66 -5.38
CA LYS A 10 -10.04 -26.09 -5.42
C LYS A 10 -11.07 -26.83 -4.57
N GLY A 11 -10.85 -28.12 -4.28
CA GLY A 11 -11.72 -28.93 -3.42
C GLY A 11 -11.16 -29.21 -2.02
N LEU A 12 -9.91 -28.84 -1.74
CA LEU A 12 -9.20 -29.21 -0.51
C LEU A 12 -8.77 -28.02 0.34
N ALA A 13 -8.68 -26.83 -0.26
CA ALA A 13 -8.19 -25.64 0.41
C ALA A 13 -9.15 -24.47 0.24
N LEU A 14 -9.35 -23.73 1.33
CA LEU A 14 -10.02 -22.43 1.28
C LEU A 14 -9.03 -21.41 0.73
N ARG A 15 -9.35 -20.82 -0.43
CA ARG A 15 -8.50 -19.83 -1.08
C ARG A 15 -8.69 -18.48 -0.39
N VAL A 16 -7.64 -18.02 0.29
CA VAL A 16 -7.55 -16.65 0.81
C VAL A 16 -6.63 -15.86 -0.12
N CYS A 17 -7.19 -14.86 -0.80
CA CYS A 17 -6.43 -13.97 -1.66
C CYS A 17 -6.34 -12.56 -1.06
N LEU A 18 -5.15 -11.99 -1.16
CA LEU A 18 -4.93 -10.56 -0.95
C LEU A 18 -5.18 -9.91 -2.31
N ASP A 19 -6.46 -9.66 -2.58
CA ASP A 19 -6.87 -9.07 -3.86
C ASP A 19 -6.42 -7.60 -3.96
N GLY A 20 -6.22 -7.15 -5.21
CA GLY A 20 -5.92 -5.74 -5.51
C GLY A 20 -4.44 -5.39 -5.67
N VAL A 21 -3.52 -6.36 -5.57
CA VAL A 21 -2.10 -6.12 -5.90
C VAL A 21 -1.92 -6.02 -7.41
N ASP A 22 -1.40 -4.89 -7.89
CA ASP A 22 -1.02 -4.68 -9.29
C ASP A 22 0.42 -4.18 -9.39
N GLU A 23 1.33 -5.05 -9.83
CA GLU A 23 2.76 -4.77 -9.99
C GLU A 23 3.05 -3.73 -11.09
N ASN A 24 2.10 -3.47 -11.99
CA ASN A 24 2.24 -2.47 -13.04
C ASN A 24 1.84 -1.07 -12.58
N VAL A 25 1.21 -0.96 -11.41
CA VAL A 25 0.74 0.30 -10.83
C VAL A 25 1.64 0.69 -9.67
N THR A 26 2.08 1.95 -9.67
CA THR A 26 2.87 2.48 -8.55
C THR A 26 2.01 2.52 -7.29
N GLY A 27 2.55 1.98 -6.19
CA GLY A 27 1.88 1.98 -4.90
C GLY A 27 1.61 3.38 -4.35
N GLY A 28 0.52 3.48 -3.58
CA GLY A 28 0.12 4.73 -2.95
C GLY A 28 1.15 5.21 -1.92
N SER A 29 1.06 6.48 -1.54
CA SER A 29 1.86 7.04 -0.45
C SER A 29 0.99 7.58 0.67
N ILE A 30 1.55 7.75 1.86
CA ILE A 30 0.87 8.39 3.01
C ILE A 30 0.42 9.83 2.72
N TYR A 31 0.93 10.45 1.66
CA TYR A 31 0.53 11.80 1.27
C TYR A 31 -0.73 11.79 0.40
N ASP A 32 -1.00 10.68 -0.27
CA ASP A 32 -2.07 10.55 -1.25
C ASP A 32 -3.22 9.68 -0.71
N ASN A 33 -2.96 8.80 0.27
CA ASN A 33 -3.91 7.84 0.84
C ASN A 33 -3.69 7.65 2.36
N GLU A 34 -4.70 7.12 3.08
CA GLU A 34 -4.63 6.71 4.50
C GLU A 34 -3.83 5.42 4.72
N LEU A 35 -2.61 5.37 4.16
CA LEU A 35 -1.79 4.17 4.20
C LEU A 35 -1.00 4.06 5.49
N VAL A 36 -0.82 2.81 5.91
CA VAL A 36 0.01 2.43 7.04
C VAL A 36 1.50 2.57 6.67
N LEU A 37 1.86 2.30 5.42
CA LEU A 37 3.22 2.42 4.91
C LEU A 37 3.45 3.75 4.21
N ARG A 38 4.63 4.36 4.44
CA ARG A 38 5.04 5.63 3.81
C ARG A 38 4.83 5.64 2.30
N LYS A 39 5.16 4.53 1.65
CA LYS A 39 4.89 4.27 0.24
C LYS A 39 4.80 2.76 0.03
N GLU A 40 3.76 2.33 -0.65
CA GLU A 40 3.63 0.95 -1.11
C GLU A 40 4.60 0.67 -2.27
N PRO A 41 5.22 -0.52 -2.35
CA PRO A 41 6.03 -0.91 -3.50
C PRO A 41 5.24 -0.90 -4.81
N PHE A 42 4.03 -1.48 -4.78
CA PHE A 42 3.08 -1.57 -5.89
C PHE A 42 1.67 -1.29 -5.39
N GLY A 43 0.75 -0.97 -6.30
CA GLY A 43 -0.65 -0.70 -5.95
C GLY A 43 -1.27 -1.88 -5.21
N GLY A 44 -1.88 -1.63 -4.05
CA GLY A 44 -2.60 -2.64 -3.28
C GLY A 44 -1.72 -3.61 -2.49
N CYS A 45 -0.40 -3.36 -2.41
CA CYS A 45 0.47 -4.10 -1.49
C CYS A 45 0.02 -3.91 -0.04
N VAL A 46 0.00 -5.01 0.72
CA VAL A 46 -0.31 -4.99 2.16
C VAL A 46 0.92 -5.33 2.99
N SER A 47 0.93 -4.93 4.26
CA SER A 47 1.97 -5.35 5.20
C SER A 47 1.85 -6.84 5.57
N THR A 48 2.95 -7.45 6.04
CA THR A 48 2.92 -8.85 6.53
C THR A 48 1.87 -9.04 7.62
N LEU A 49 1.73 -8.07 8.54
CA LEU A 49 0.75 -8.17 9.63
C LEU A 49 -0.69 -8.11 9.11
N GLU A 50 -0.96 -7.26 8.13
CA GLU A 50 -2.27 -7.20 7.48
C GLU A 50 -2.58 -8.48 6.70
N ALA A 51 -1.60 -9.05 6.00
CA ALA A 51 -1.75 -10.34 5.33
C ALA A 51 -2.11 -11.46 6.33
N VAL A 52 -1.43 -11.51 7.47
CA VAL A 52 -1.73 -12.46 8.55
C VAL A 52 -3.11 -12.20 9.14
N ALA A 53 -3.47 -10.95 9.40
CA ALA A 53 -4.77 -10.59 9.95
C ALA A 53 -5.93 -11.04 9.04
N ARG A 54 -5.81 -10.81 7.72
CA ARG A 54 -6.80 -11.27 6.73
C ARG A 54 -6.86 -12.79 6.62
N CYS A 55 -5.73 -13.48 6.76
CA CYS A 55 -5.69 -14.94 6.79
C CYS A 55 -6.43 -15.50 8.01
N LEU A 56 -6.11 -14.99 9.21
CA LEU A 56 -6.78 -15.34 10.46
C LEU A 56 -8.27 -15.01 10.43
N GLY A 57 -8.65 -13.91 9.77
CA GLY A 57 -10.03 -13.53 9.54
C GLY A 57 -10.87 -14.59 8.82
N VAL A 58 -10.24 -15.43 8.00
CA VAL A 58 -10.92 -16.47 7.23
C VAL A 58 -10.86 -17.84 7.91
N ILE A 59 -9.78 -18.15 8.63
CA ILE A 59 -9.57 -19.49 9.20
C ILE A 59 -10.09 -19.66 10.63
N GLU A 60 -10.17 -18.57 11.40
CA GLU A 60 -10.56 -18.64 12.82
C GLU A 60 -12.09 -18.58 13.00
N PRO A 61 -12.66 -19.29 14.00
CA PRO A 61 -14.09 -19.24 14.29
C PRO A 61 -14.65 -17.84 14.59
N ASN A 62 -13.82 -16.97 15.17
CA ASN A 62 -14.12 -15.55 15.45
C ASN A 62 -13.30 -14.63 14.55
N GLY A 63 -13.08 -15.04 13.29
CA GLY A 63 -12.14 -14.40 12.38
C GLY A 63 -12.34 -12.89 12.22
N ASP A 64 -13.57 -12.42 12.07
CA ASP A 64 -13.88 -10.99 11.92
C ASP A 64 -13.34 -10.15 13.10
N GLU A 65 -13.48 -10.64 14.32
CA GLU A 65 -12.97 -9.99 15.53
C GLU A 65 -11.44 -10.02 15.56
N VAL A 66 -10.83 -11.18 15.29
CA VAL A 66 -9.37 -11.36 15.27
C VAL A 66 -8.72 -10.43 14.25
N GLN A 67 -9.27 -10.40 13.03
CA GLN A 67 -8.83 -9.50 11.97
C GLN A 67 -8.97 -8.04 12.40
N GLY A 68 -10.14 -7.65 12.93
CA GLY A 68 -10.41 -6.30 13.39
C GLY A 68 -9.41 -5.82 14.45
N VAL A 69 -9.13 -6.65 15.45
CA VAL A 69 -8.17 -6.36 16.52
C VAL A 69 -6.76 -6.19 15.97
N LEU A 70 -6.27 -7.12 15.13
CA LEU A 70 -4.92 -7.05 14.58
C LEU A 70 -4.73 -5.83 13.67
N ILE A 71 -5.71 -5.52 12.82
CA ILE A 71 -5.69 -4.31 11.98
C ILE A 71 -5.74 -3.05 12.85
N GLY A 72 -6.53 -3.05 13.93
CA GLY A 72 -6.56 -1.95 14.90
C GLY A 72 -5.20 -1.69 15.53
N VAL A 73 -4.53 -2.74 16.01
CA VAL A 73 -3.17 -2.65 16.58
C VAL A 73 -2.17 -2.11 15.55
N LEU A 74 -2.21 -2.60 14.30
CA LEU A 74 -1.34 -2.10 13.23
C LEU A 74 -1.54 -0.60 12.97
N ARG A 75 -2.80 -0.14 12.91
CA ARG A 75 -3.14 1.28 12.74
C ARG A 75 -2.57 2.13 13.88
N GLU A 76 -2.72 1.67 15.12
CA GLU A 76 -2.19 2.37 16.29
C GLU A 76 -0.67 2.42 16.32
N MET A 77 0.00 1.32 15.97
CA MET A 77 1.46 1.28 15.86
C MET A 77 1.96 2.31 14.84
N VAL A 78 1.31 2.41 13.68
CA VAL A 78 1.71 3.38 12.66
C VAL A 78 1.37 4.81 13.06
N ARG A 79 0.21 5.04 13.67
CA ARG A 79 -0.15 6.35 14.21
C ARG A 79 0.91 6.85 15.19
N LEU A 80 1.36 5.98 16.10
CA LEU A 80 2.41 6.29 17.05
C LEU A 80 3.74 6.60 16.34
N GLN A 81 4.17 5.74 15.40
CA GLN A 81 5.39 5.96 14.62
C GLN A 81 5.36 7.27 13.83
N ALA A 82 4.22 7.62 13.23
CA ALA A 82 4.03 8.86 12.49
C ALA A 82 4.25 10.09 13.36
N GLY A 83 3.84 10.04 14.63
CA GLY A 83 4.09 11.11 15.61
C GLY A 83 5.57 11.36 15.91
N PHE A 84 6.46 10.38 15.67
CA PHE A 84 7.91 10.52 15.86
C PHE A 84 8.67 10.85 14.57
N LEU A 85 8.00 10.87 13.41
CA LEU A 85 8.62 11.31 12.18
C LEU A 85 8.86 12.83 12.24
N LYS A 86 10.13 13.25 12.12
CA LYS A 86 10.47 14.67 11.98
C LYS A 86 9.63 15.28 10.87
N PRO A 87 9.18 16.56 10.98
CA PRO A 87 8.53 17.26 9.88
C PRO A 87 9.37 17.07 8.63
N LEU A 88 8.83 16.30 7.69
CA LEU A 88 9.52 16.00 6.45
C LEU A 88 9.52 17.31 5.67
N LYS A 89 10.65 18.03 5.69
CA LYS A 89 10.84 19.20 4.83
C LYS A 89 10.36 18.77 3.44
N PRO A 90 9.36 19.45 2.85
CA PRO A 90 8.87 19.09 1.53
C PRO A 90 10.06 18.92 0.61
N ARG A 91 10.25 17.72 0.06
CA ARG A 91 11.38 17.47 -0.86
C ARG A 91 11.21 18.51 -1.97
N PRO A 92 12.19 19.39 -2.22
CA PRO A 92 12.11 20.33 -3.34
C PRO A 92 11.86 19.51 -4.60
N LYS A 93 10.67 19.65 -5.19
CA LYS A 93 10.38 19.03 -6.49
C LYS A 93 11.37 19.69 -7.44
N MET A 94 12.33 18.93 -7.98
CA MET A 94 13.18 19.43 -9.05
C MET A 94 12.25 19.81 -10.20
N LEU A 95 12.06 21.12 -10.41
CA LEU A 95 11.35 21.62 -11.58
C LEU A 95 12.09 21.07 -12.79
N LYS A 96 11.37 20.33 -13.65
CA LYS A 96 11.89 19.98 -14.98
C LYS A 96 12.30 21.28 -15.66
N LYS A 97 13.57 21.39 -16.09
CA LYS A 97 14.02 22.43 -17.01
C LYS A 97 13.25 22.28 -18.31
N SER A 98 12.08 22.90 -18.42
CA SER A 98 11.38 23.06 -19.68
C SER A 98 10.97 24.51 -19.84
N LYS A 99 11.62 25.14 -20.84
CA LYS A 99 11.30 26.41 -21.52
C LYS A 99 11.78 27.71 -20.87
N HIS A 100 13.09 27.96 -20.97
CA HIS A 100 13.59 29.29 -21.33
C HIS A 100 13.91 29.24 -22.84
N LYS A 101 12.97 29.63 -23.68
CA LYS A 101 13.14 30.02 -25.09
C LYS A 101 11.78 30.55 -25.55
N GLU A 102 11.50 31.81 -25.23
CA GLU A 102 10.50 32.69 -25.88
C GLU A 102 10.41 34.01 -25.09
N GLU A 103 11.55 34.69 -24.95
CA GLU A 103 11.59 36.13 -24.60
C GLU A 103 12.78 36.74 -25.35
N ASP A 104 12.74 36.66 -26.68
CA ASP A 104 13.64 37.42 -27.57
C ASP A 104 12.98 37.56 -28.94
N ASN A 105 11.79 38.16 -29.00
CA ASN A 105 11.24 38.72 -30.24
C ASN A 105 10.04 39.66 -30.02
N ASP A 106 10.19 40.71 -29.21
CA ASP A 106 9.25 41.85 -29.20
C ASP A 106 10.02 43.14 -28.87
N GLN A 107 10.89 43.55 -29.80
CA GLN A 107 11.31 44.94 -29.97
C GLN A 107 11.39 45.21 -31.49
N LEU A 108 10.27 45.65 -32.05
CA LEU A 108 10.23 46.41 -33.30
C LEU A 108 9.18 47.51 -33.19
#